data_AF-A0A419F841-F1
#
_entry.id   AF-A0A419F841-F1
#
_cell.length_a   1.000
_cell.length_b   1.000
_cell.length_c   1.000
_cell.angle_alpha   90.00
_cell.angle_beta   90.00
_cell.angle_gamma   90.00
#
_symmetry.space_group_name_H-M   'P 1'
#
loop_
_entity.id
_entity.type
_entity.pdbx_description
1 polymer ?
#
loop_
_entity_poly.entity_id
_entity_poly.type
_entity_poly.pdbx_seq_one_letter_code
_entity_poly.pdbx_strand_id
1 'polypeptide(L)'
;MPLNATENYLRDRKDHVLINFAGQPTAGGQYLAGPGGYAGDGYPQPAPGQVVRLYVWDGSSLRTSAAASSFEAGDRLSVQVQADPPWYQVMLRINGADSGTYCNLVLTGAWLQVSALVRLDIY
;
A
#
# COMPACT_ATOMS: atom_id res chain seq x y z
N MET A 1 -5.92 13.54 -11.88
CA MET A 1 -4.48 13.74 -11.60
C MET A 1 -3.70 13.30 -12.84
N PRO A 2 -2.73 14.07 -13.36
CA PRO A 2 -2.00 13.67 -14.56
C PRO A 2 -1.09 12.48 -14.22
N LEU A 3 -1.27 11.38 -14.95
CA LEU A 3 -0.41 10.20 -14.86
C LEU A 3 1.02 10.55 -15.26
N ASN A 4 2.02 10.10 -14.50
CA ASN A 4 3.40 10.09 -14.96
C ASN A 4 3.64 8.85 -15.84
N ALA A 5 3.39 9.01 -17.15
CA ALA A 5 3.50 7.90 -18.11
C ALA A 5 4.89 7.26 -18.13
N THR A 6 5.96 8.05 -17.97
CA THR A 6 7.34 7.57 -17.94
C THR A 6 7.61 6.69 -16.71
N GLU A 7 7.11 7.07 -15.55
CA GLU A 7 7.27 6.27 -14.33
C GLU A 7 6.53 4.93 -14.44
N ASN A 8 5.31 4.96 -14.96
CA ASN A 8 4.52 3.75 -15.22
C ASN A 8 5.22 2.80 -16.18
N TYR A 9 5.78 3.33 -17.27
CA TYR A 9 6.57 2.55 -18.22
C TYR A 9 7.82 1.92 -17.59
N LEU A 10 8.55 2.67 -16.75
CA LEU A 10 9.74 2.15 -16.08
C LEU A 10 9.40 1.10 -15.01
N ARG A 11 8.23 1.21 -14.36
CA ARG A 11 7.74 0.21 -13.39
C ARG A 11 7.38 -1.09 -14.08
N ASP A 12 6.67 -1.00 -15.20
CA ASP A 12 6.29 -2.15 -16.05
C ASP A 12 7.49 -2.91 -16.65
N ARG A 13 8.72 -2.49 -16.40
CA ARG A 13 9.94 -3.23 -16.79
C ARG A 13 10.70 -3.82 -15.62
N LYS A 14 10.17 -3.71 -14.41
CA LYS A 14 10.81 -4.22 -13.19
C LYS A 14 10.06 -5.44 -12.68
N ASP A 15 10.80 -6.50 -12.39
CA ASP A 15 10.24 -7.72 -11.80
C ASP A 15 9.59 -7.44 -10.44
N HIS A 16 10.20 -6.60 -9.62
CA HIS A 16 9.67 -6.22 -8.29
C HIS A 16 9.84 -4.72 -8.03
N VAL A 17 8.83 -4.12 -7.42
CA VAL A 17 8.78 -2.69 -7.06
C VAL A 17 8.22 -2.52 -5.65
N LEU A 18 8.83 -1.62 -4.87
CA LEU A 18 8.26 -1.15 -3.61
C LEU A 18 7.44 0.11 -3.85
N ILE A 19 6.18 0.09 -3.44
CA ILE A 19 5.28 1.24 -3.45
C ILE A 19 5.13 1.72 -2.01
N ASN A 20 5.59 2.94 -1.75
CA ASN A 20 5.65 3.49 -0.41
C ASN A 20 4.46 4.43 -0.13
N PHE A 21 3.90 4.28 1.06
CA PHE A 21 2.85 5.10 1.63
C PHE A 21 3.32 5.57 3.01
N ALA A 22 2.98 6.79 3.39
CA ALA A 22 3.36 7.31 4.70
C ALA A 22 2.32 8.28 5.25
N GLY A 23 2.31 8.40 6.57
CA GLY A 23 1.52 9.42 7.25
C GLY A 23 1.29 9.06 8.72
N GLN A 24 0.85 10.06 9.48
CA GLN A 24 0.36 9.85 10.84
C GLN A 24 -1.16 9.69 10.80
N PRO A 25 -1.70 8.52 11.18
CA PRO A 25 -3.13 8.34 11.34
C PRO A 25 -3.60 9.19 12.53
N THR A 26 -4.59 10.06 12.30
CA THR A 26 -5.20 10.90 13.34
C THR A 26 -6.57 10.38 13.78
N ALA A 27 -7.21 9.55 12.96
CA ALA A 27 -8.49 8.90 13.25
C ALA A 27 -8.52 7.47 12.68
N GLY A 28 -9.41 6.62 13.20
CA GLY A 28 -9.66 5.29 12.64
C GLY A 28 -10.33 5.36 11.27
N GLY A 29 -9.84 4.58 10.30
CA GLY A 29 -10.38 4.49 8.94
C GLY A 29 -9.70 5.41 7.92
N GLN A 30 -8.56 6.01 8.25
CA GLN A 30 -7.83 6.96 7.40
C GLN A 30 -6.98 6.27 6.33
N TYR A 31 -6.86 6.90 5.16
CA TYR A 31 -5.90 6.46 4.13
C TYR A 31 -4.54 7.15 4.30
N LEU A 32 -3.46 6.40 4.05
CA LEU A 32 -2.10 6.97 4.00
C LEU A 32 -1.82 7.60 2.63
N ALA A 33 -0.96 8.62 2.62
CA ALA A 33 -0.54 9.26 1.38
C ALA A 33 0.42 8.36 0.62
N GLY A 34 0.13 8.11 -0.67
CA GLY A 34 1.00 7.35 -1.56
C GLY A 34 2.09 8.22 -2.22
N PRO A 35 2.81 7.68 -3.23
CA PRO A 35 3.92 8.34 -3.93
C PRO A 35 3.57 9.67 -4.64
N GLY A 36 2.28 10.03 -4.72
CA GLY A 36 1.80 11.31 -5.26
C GLY A 36 1.44 12.37 -4.21
N GLY A 37 1.65 12.10 -2.91
CA GLY A 37 1.37 13.03 -1.82
C GLY A 37 -0.10 13.15 -1.41
N TYR A 38 -1.02 12.47 -2.11
CA TYR A 38 -2.44 12.43 -1.78
C TYR A 38 -2.80 11.13 -1.06
N ALA A 39 -3.56 11.24 0.01
CA ALA A 39 -4.21 10.12 0.67
C ALA A 39 -5.44 9.65 -0.11
N GLY A 40 -5.75 8.37 -0.03
CA GLY A 40 -7.00 7.82 -0.55
C GLY A 40 -6.89 7.20 -1.94
N ASP A 41 -6.75 8.03 -2.98
CA ASP A 41 -7.12 7.71 -4.38
C ASP A 41 -6.33 6.56 -5.06
N GLY A 42 -5.46 5.90 -4.30
CA GLY A 42 -4.72 4.70 -4.70
C GLY A 42 -3.69 4.98 -5.78
N TYR A 43 -2.59 4.24 -5.75
CA TYR A 43 -1.56 4.31 -6.76
C TYR A 43 -1.93 3.39 -7.93
N PRO A 44 -2.22 3.92 -9.13
CA PRO A 44 -2.63 3.12 -10.28
C PRO A 44 -1.50 2.20 -10.75
N GLN A 45 -1.82 0.96 -11.07
CA GLN A 45 -0.87 -0.03 -11.55
C GLN A 45 -0.81 -0.02 -13.09
N PRO A 46 0.39 -0.04 -13.68
CA PRO A 46 0.55 0.00 -15.13
C PRO A 46 0.23 -1.33 -15.83
N ALA A 47 0.31 -2.44 -15.10
CA ALA A 47 0.22 -3.81 -15.60
C ALA A 47 -0.41 -4.72 -14.53
N PRO A 48 -0.89 -5.93 -14.89
CA PRO A 48 -1.33 -6.91 -13.89
C PRO A 48 -0.16 -7.40 -13.04
N GLY A 49 -0.48 -7.94 -11.87
CA GLY A 49 0.54 -8.49 -10.99
C GLY A 49 0.02 -8.91 -9.63
N GLN A 50 0.95 -9.02 -8.69
CA GLN A 50 0.67 -9.48 -7.34
C GLN A 50 1.38 -8.61 -6.30
N VAL A 51 0.64 -8.20 -5.29
CA VAL A 51 1.21 -7.73 -4.03
C VAL A 51 1.72 -8.95 -3.30
N VAL A 52 3.04 -9.05 -3.18
CA VAL A 52 3.73 -10.18 -2.53
C VAL A 52 3.80 -9.97 -1.03
N ARG A 53 3.97 -8.72 -0.60
CA ARG A 53 4.15 -8.39 0.81
C ARG A 53 3.77 -6.97 1.14
N LEU A 54 3.35 -6.76 2.39
CA LEU A 54 3.20 -5.44 2.99
C LEU A 54 4.17 -5.33 4.17
N TYR A 55 4.91 -4.23 4.22
CA TYR A 55 5.80 -3.85 5.31
C TYR A 55 5.21 -2.63 6.00
N VAL A 56 5.14 -2.63 7.32
CA VAL A 56 4.64 -1.49 8.12
C VAL A 56 5.63 -1.23 9.24
N TRP A 57 6.26 -0.06 9.19
CA TRP A 57 7.12 0.46 10.25
C TRP A 57 6.38 1.56 11.02
N ASP A 58 6.31 1.41 12.34
CA ASP A 58 5.63 2.35 13.24
C ASP A 58 6.58 3.19 14.10
N GLY A 59 7.86 3.23 13.74
CA GLY A 59 8.89 3.91 14.53
C GLY A 59 9.55 3.02 15.60
N SER A 60 8.95 1.87 15.92
CA SER A 60 9.50 0.92 16.90
C SER A 60 9.75 -0.47 16.32
N SER A 61 8.81 -0.97 15.52
CA SER A 61 8.76 -2.35 15.07
C SER A 61 8.35 -2.43 13.61
N LEU A 62 8.98 -3.36 12.89
CA LEU A 62 8.60 -3.70 11.52
C LEU A 62 7.60 -4.86 11.57
N ARG A 63 6.39 -4.62 11.08
CA ARG A 63 5.36 -5.64 10.85
C ARG A 63 5.36 -6.01 9.37
N THR A 64 5.16 -7.29 9.07
CA THR A 64 5.09 -7.78 7.69
C THR A 64 3.91 -8.71 7.49
N SER A 65 3.17 -8.51 6.40
CA SER A 65 2.15 -9.47 5.97
C SER A 65 2.78 -10.65 5.24
N ALA A 66 2.18 -11.83 5.34
CA ALA A 66 2.54 -13.00 4.52
C ALA A 66 1.50 -13.31 3.44
N ALA A 67 0.35 -12.63 3.48
CA ALA A 67 -0.70 -12.80 2.50
C ALA A 67 -0.35 -12.02 1.22
N ALA A 68 -0.71 -12.60 0.09
CA ALA A 68 -0.54 -11.98 -1.21
C ALA A 68 -1.91 -11.63 -1.82
N SER A 69 -1.95 -10.67 -2.73
CA SER A 69 -3.18 -10.27 -3.40
C SER A 69 -2.90 -9.88 -4.85
N SER A 70 -3.65 -10.43 -5.80
CA SER A 70 -3.53 -10.10 -7.22
C SER A 70 -4.27 -8.82 -7.56
N PHE A 71 -3.82 -8.13 -8.61
CA PHE A 71 -4.47 -6.96 -9.20
C PHE A 71 -4.29 -6.97 -10.72
N GLU A 72 -5.17 -6.25 -11.40
CA GLU A 72 -5.16 -6.08 -12.85
C GLU A 72 -4.53 -4.74 -13.27
N ALA A 73 -4.20 -4.61 -14.55
CA ALA A 73 -3.78 -3.32 -15.11
C ALA A 73 -4.87 -2.26 -14.91
N GLY A 74 -4.46 -1.08 -14.43
CA GLY A 74 -5.38 0.02 -14.12
C GLY A 74 -5.96 0.00 -12.70
N ASP A 75 -5.80 -1.10 -11.96
CA ASP A 75 -6.20 -1.16 -10.55
C ASP A 75 -5.39 -0.17 -9.71
N ARG A 76 -6.00 0.33 -8.65
CA ARG A 76 -5.40 1.31 -7.75
C ARG A 76 -5.13 0.71 -6.39
N LEU A 77 -3.88 0.77 -5.97
CA LEU A 77 -3.43 0.28 -4.66
C LEU A 77 -3.44 1.41 -3.64
N SER A 78 -4.26 1.33 -2.60
CA SER A 78 -4.26 2.28 -1.48
C SER A 78 -4.01 1.57 -0.16
N VAL A 79 -3.59 2.32 0.86
CA VAL A 79 -3.39 1.80 2.21
C VAL A 79 -4.38 2.49 3.14
N GLN A 80 -5.21 1.70 3.83
CA GLN A 80 -6.11 2.16 4.85
C GLN A 80 -5.62 1.71 6.23
N VAL A 81 -5.77 2.59 7.21
CA VAL A 81 -5.47 2.34 8.61
C VAL A 81 -6.77 2.37 9.39
N GLN A 82 -7.14 1.24 9.97
CA GLN A 82 -8.33 1.07 10.79
C GLN A 82 -7.95 0.99 12.26
N ALA A 83 -8.72 1.66 13.12
CA ALA A 83 -8.56 1.56 14.56
C ALA A 83 -9.01 0.18 15.05
N ASP A 84 -8.12 -0.50 15.76
CA ASP A 84 -8.38 -1.76 16.46
C ASP A 84 -7.79 -1.65 17.88
N PRO A 85 -8.46 -0.91 18.80
CA PRO A 85 -7.85 -0.46 20.04
C PRO A 85 -7.26 -1.60 20.88
N PRO A 86 -6.03 -1.45 21.42
CA PRO A 86 -5.19 -0.23 21.47
C PRO A 86 -4.28 0.02 20.25
N TRP A 87 -4.44 -0.75 19.17
CA TRP A 87 -3.57 -0.74 17.99
C TRP A 87 -4.28 -0.20 16.74
N TYR A 88 -3.52 -0.15 15.65
CA TYR A 88 -4.04 -0.04 14.31
C TYR A 88 -3.90 -1.37 13.56
N GLN A 89 -4.87 -1.62 12.70
CA GLN A 89 -4.78 -2.56 11.58
C GLN A 89 -4.51 -1.76 10.31
N VAL A 90 -3.43 -2.10 9.60
CA VAL A 90 -3.06 -1.49 8.32
C VAL A 90 -3.34 -2.48 7.21
N MET A 91 -4.17 -2.09 6.26
CA MET A 91 -4.65 -2.95 5.19
C MET A 91 -4.40 -2.30 3.83
N LEU A 92 -3.90 -3.10 2.89
CA LEU A 92 -3.87 -2.69 1.50
C LEU A 92 -5.27 -2.86 0.90
N ARG A 93 -5.69 -1.91 0.09
CA ARG A 93 -6.93 -1.95 -0.68
C ARG A 93 -6.64 -1.89 -2.17
N ILE A 94 -7.44 -2.61 -2.95
CA ILE A 94 -7.37 -2.66 -4.40
C ILE A 94 -8.69 -2.10 -4.93
N ASN A 95 -8.65 -0.97 -5.64
CA ASN A 95 -9.84 -0.22 -6.07
C ASN A 95 -10.85 0.08 -4.93
N GLY A 96 -10.34 0.29 -3.71
CA GLY A 96 -11.19 0.54 -2.55
C GLY A 96 -11.86 -0.70 -1.94
N ALA A 97 -11.56 -1.90 -2.43
CA ALA A 97 -11.91 -3.16 -1.77
C ALA A 97 -10.76 -3.64 -0.87
N ASP A 98 -11.10 -4.29 0.24
CA ASP A 98 -10.09 -4.86 1.15
C ASP A 98 -9.33 -5.99 0.46
N SER A 99 -8.01 -5.90 0.47
CA SER A 99 -7.18 -7.01 0.01
C SER A 99 -6.95 -8.01 1.14
N GLY A 100 -6.46 -9.20 0.81
CA GLY A 100 -5.99 -10.15 1.82
C GLY A 100 -4.70 -9.71 2.53
N THR A 101 -4.04 -8.64 2.07
CA THR A 101 -2.73 -8.20 2.54
C THR A 101 -2.88 -7.12 3.63
N TYR A 102 -2.65 -7.50 4.89
CA TYR A 102 -2.75 -6.60 6.05
C TYR A 102 -1.69 -6.88 7.13
N CYS A 103 -1.48 -5.91 8.02
CA CYS A 103 -0.66 -5.99 9.23
C CYS A 103 -1.46 -5.50 10.44
N ASN A 104 -1.45 -6.27 11.53
CA ASN A 104 -2.09 -5.92 12.79
C ASN A 104 -1.07 -5.48 13.84
N LEU A 105 -1.57 -5.03 14.99
CA LEU A 105 -0.76 -4.68 16.17
C LEU A 105 0.25 -3.56 15.88
N VAL A 106 -0.16 -2.59 15.06
CA VAL A 106 0.61 -1.39 14.72
C VAL A 106 0.34 -0.32 15.77
N LEU A 107 1.37 0.38 16.26
CA LEU A 107 1.19 1.38 17.32
C LEU A 107 0.28 2.54 16.89
N THR A 108 -0.63 2.94 17.79
CA THR A 108 -1.48 4.12 17.60
C THR A 108 -0.69 5.43 17.81
N GLY A 109 -1.07 6.49 17.09
CA GLY A 109 -0.44 7.81 17.18
C GLY A 109 0.97 7.93 16.54
N ALA A 110 1.56 6.84 16.06
CA ALA A 110 2.86 6.83 15.41
C ALA A 110 2.81 7.33 13.95
N TRP A 111 3.94 7.85 13.47
CA TRP A 111 4.13 8.08 12.04
C TRP A 111 4.39 6.74 11.35
N LEU A 112 3.48 6.32 10.47
CA LEU A 112 3.57 5.05 9.79
C LEU A 112 4.30 5.20 8.45
N GLN A 113 5.22 4.28 8.20
CA GLN A 113 5.83 4.06 6.89
C GLN A 113 5.42 2.67 6.40
N VAL A 114 4.68 2.63 5.30
CA VAL A 114 4.10 1.41 4.74
C VAL A 114 4.65 1.19 3.35
N SER A 115 5.16 -0.01 3.07
CA SER A 115 5.66 -0.36 1.75
C SER A 115 4.98 -1.63 1.25
N ALA A 116 4.32 -1.54 0.09
CA ALA A 116 3.82 -2.71 -0.61
C ALA A 116 4.88 -3.20 -1.60
N LEU A 117 5.36 -4.43 -1.43
CA LEU A 117 6.19 -5.11 -2.41
C LEU A 117 5.28 -5.74 -3.46
N VAL A 118 5.43 -5.26 -4.68
CA VAL A 118 4.63 -5.65 -5.82
C VAL A 118 5.52 -6.33 -6.84
N ARG A 119 5.05 -7.46 -7.38
CA ARG A 119 5.61 -8.10 -8.56
C ARG A 119 4.68 -7.84 -9.73
N LEU A 120 5.20 -7.33 -10.83
CA LEU A 120 4.41 -7.16 -12.05
C LEU A 120 4.59 -8.39 -12.93
N ASP A 121 3.50 -8.88 -13.50
CA ASP A 121 3.53 -10.02 -14.42
C ASP A 121 3.76 -9.46 -15.83
N ILE A 122 5.03 -9.18 -16.14
CA ILE A 122 5.47 -8.61 -17.42
C ILE A 122 5.84 -9.79 -18.34
N TYR A 123 5.21 -9.85 -19.52
CA TYR A 123 5.53 -10.85 -20.56
C TYR A 123 6.74 -10.43 -21.41
#